data_AF-A0A968HAS7-F1
#
_entry.id   AF-A0A968HAS7-F1
#
_cell.length_a   1.000
_cell.length_b   1.000
_cell.length_c   1.000
_cell.angle_alpha   90.00
_cell.angle_beta   90.00
_cell.angle_gamma   90.00
#
_symmetry.space_group_name_H-M   'P 1'
#
loop_
_entity.id
_entity.type
_entity.pdbx_description
1 polymer ?
#
loop_
_entity_poly.entity_id
_entity_poly.type
_entity_poly.pdbx_seq_one_letter_code
_entity_poly.pdbx_strand_id
1 'polypeptide(L)'
;MDVFEQLQQVTVQAQSENDLPDVLAARLLRIAAEPEHYRSAAAAIADLVLQVAQYDTYAQTGYMGMGVNNAVLDGAIRRIEDAAQATSRQEPRGLRSTQ
;
A
#
# COMPACT_ATOMS: atom_id res chain seq x y z
N MET A 1 11.22 -13.68 -1.39
CA MET A 1 9.78 -13.45 -1.18
C MET A 1 9.46 -12.14 -1.85
N ASP A 2 8.36 -12.08 -2.57
CA ASP A 2 7.99 -10.84 -3.25
C ASP A 2 7.49 -9.79 -2.24
N VAL A 3 7.69 -8.51 -2.53
CA VAL A 3 7.21 -7.41 -1.66
C VAL A 3 5.67 -7.44 -1.54
N PHE A 4 4.99 -7.89 -2.59
CA PHE A 4 3.54 -8.07 -2.59
C PHE A 4 3.09 -9.23 -1.70
N GLU A 5 3.80 -10.36 -1.74
CA GLU A 5 3.55 -11.49 -0.85
C GLU A 5 3.80 -11.11 0.61
N GLN A 6 4.87 -10.35 0.86
CA GLN A 6 5.19 -9.86 2.19
C GLN A 6 4.09 -8.91 2.70
N LEU A 7 3.57 -8.01 1.86
CA LEU A 7 2.46 -7.13 2.19
C LEU A 7 1.21 -7.92 2.62
N GLN A 8 0.87 -8.97 1.88
CA GLN A 8 -0.27 -9.83 2.22
C GLN A 8 -0.09 -10.46 3.60
N GLN A 9 1.08 -11.03 3.89
CA GLN A 9 1.34 -11.67 5.17
C GLN A 9 1.26 -10.70 6.34
N VAL A 10 1.95 -9.55 6.26
CA VAL A 10 1.92 -8.56 7.35
C VAL A 10 0.52 -7.96 7.54
N THR A 11 -0.26 -7.86 6.46
CA THR A 11 -1.65 -7.35 6.54
C THR A 11 -2.56 -8.33 7.27
N VAL A 12 -2.50 -9.62 6.93
CA VAL A 12 -3.31 -10.66 7.61
C VAL A 12 -2.92 -10.74 9.09
N GLN A 13 -1.62 -10.67 9.38
CA GLN A 13 -1.14 -10.66 10.74
C GLN A 13 -1.62 -9.41 11.50
N ALA A 14 -1.49 -8.22 10.92
CA ALA A 14 -1.95 -6.98 11.54
C ALA A 14 -3.49 -6.92 11.73
N GLN A 15 -4.26 -7.50 10.81
CA GLN A 15 -5.72 -7.63 10.95
C GLN A 15 -6.08 -8.53 12.13
N SER A 16 -5.36 -9.63 12.30
CA SER A 16 -5.68 -10.62 13.33
C SER A 16 -5.12 -10.28 14.71
N GLU A 17 -3.95 -9.65 14.79
CA GLU A 17 -3.24 -9.37 16.05
C GLU A 17 -3.36 -7.92 16.52
N ASN A 18 -3.54 -6.97 15.59
CA ASN A 18 -3.36 -5.53 15.85
C ASN A 18 -4.61 -4.67 15.60
N ASP A 19 -5.78 -5.31 15.48
CA ASP A 19 -7.07 -4.64 15.24
C ASP A 19 -6.98 -3.66 14.03
N LEU A 20 -6.18 -4.03 13.02
CA LEU A 20 -6.08 -3.24 11.79
C LEU A 20 -7.48 -3.15 11.17
N PRO A 21 -7.98 -1.95 10.84
CA PRO A 21 -9.30 -1.79 10.26
C PRO A 21 -9.46 -2.61 8.97
N ASP A 22 -10.57 -3.34 8.85
CA ASP A 22 -10.88 -4.16 7.67
C ASP A 22 -10.81 -3.36 6.36
N VAL A 23 -11.17 -2.06 6.42
CA VAL A 23 -11.11 -1.15 5.27
C VAL A 23 -9.67 -0.98 4.77
N LEU A 24 -8.70 -0.85 5.67
CA LEU A 24 -7.28 -0.74 5.30
C LEU A 24 -6.74 -2.09 4.84
N ALA A 25 -7.07 -3.17 5.57
CA ALA A 25 -6.66 -4.52 5.21
C ALA A 25 -7.12 -4.89 3.79
N ALA A 26 -8.39 -4.63 3.45
CA ALA A 26 -8.93 -4.89 2.12
C ALA A 26 -8.19 -4.14 0.99
N ARG A 27 -7.73 -2.91 1.25
CA ARG A 27 -6.97 -2.12 0.27
C ARG A 27 -5.56 -2.64 0.10
N LEU A 28 -4.88 -3.00 1.19
CA LEU A 28 -3.55 -3.61 1.15
C LEU A 28 -3.56 -4.94 0.41
N LEU A 29 -4.56 -5.79 0.70
CA LEU A 29 -4.76 -7.07 0.01
C LEU A 29 -5.05 -6.88 -1.49
N ARG A 30 -5.79 -5.84 -1.88
CA ARG A 30 -6.01 -5.51 -3.30
C ARG A 30 -4.70 -5.15 -4.00
N ILE A 31 -3.87 -4.31 -3.38
CA ILE A 31 -2.55 -3.94 -3.93
C ILE A 31 -1.67 -5.18 -4.11
N ALA A 32 -1.66 -6.08 -3.12
CA ALA A 32 -0.94 -7.35 -3.19
C ALA A 32 -1.47 -8.29 -4.28
N ALA A 33 -2.78 -8.24 -4.58
CA ALA A 33 -3.42 -9.06 -5.60
C ALA A 33 -3.15 -8.57 -7.04
N GLU A 34 -2.69 -7.32 -7.22
CA GLU A 34 -2.47 -6.71 -8.53
C GLU A 34 -1.00 -6.25 -8.74
N PRO A 35 -0.01 -7.13 -8.58
CA PRO A 35 1.41 -6.75 -8.57
C PRO A 35 1.87 -6.10 -9.89
N GLU A 36 1.30 -6.51 -11.02
CA GLU A 36 1.59 -5.93 -12.34
C GLU A 36 1.17 -4.45 -12.44
N HIS A 37 0.04 -4.10 -11.82
CA HIS A 37 -0.50 -2.75 -11.82
C HIS A 37 0.30 -1.81 -10.92
N TYR A 38 0.82 -2.36 -9.82
CA TYR A 38 1.54 -1.63 -8.78
C TYR A 38 3.06 -1.80 -8.85
N ARG A 39 3.57 -2.46 -9.89
CA ARG A 39 5.01 -2.74 -10.07
C ARG A 39 5.87 -1.48 -10.07
N SER A 40 5.35 -0.40 -10.67
CA SER A 40 6.00 0.93 -10.68
C SER A 40 6.09 1.56 -9.28
N ALA A 41 5.23 1.14 -8.35
CA ALA A 41 5.19 1.60 -6.97
C ALA A 41 5.82 0.60 -5.97
N ALA A 42 6.56 -0.42 -6.46
CA ALA A 42 7.15 -1.47 -5.61
C ALA A 42 8.01 -0.91 -4.45
N ALA A 43 8.74 0.19 -4.68
CA ALA A 43 9.52 0.85 -3.63
C ALA A 43 8.64 1.46 -2.52
N ALA A 44 7.51 2.06 -2.88
CA ALA A 44 6.55 2.61 -1.92
C ALA A 44 5.81 1.50 -1.16
N ILE A 45 5.59 0.35 -1.81
CA ILE A 45 4.97 -0.81 -1.18
C ILE A 45 5.91 -1.44 -0.16
N ALA A 46 7.22 -1.51 -0.44
CA ALA A 46 8.21 -1.97 0.52
C ALA A 46 8.21 -1.11 1.80
N ASP A 47 8.05 0.21 1.66
CA ASP A 47 7.90 1.12 2.79
C ASP A 47 6.59 0.85 3.56
N LEU A 48 5.50 0.62 2.83
CA LEU A 48 4.19 0.27 3.39
C LEU A 48 4.24 -1.03 4.21
N VAL A 49 4.96 -2.05 3.73
CA VAL A 49 5.20 -3.31 4.46
C VAL A 49 5.88 -3.02 5.80
N LEU A 50 6.91 -2.17 5.82
CA LEU A 50 7.59 -1.77 7.04
C LEU A 50 6.62 -1.06 8.00
N GLN A 51 5.80 -0.14 7.50
CA GLN A 51 4.84 0.59 8.31
C GLN A 51 3.78 -0.32 8.93
N VAL A 52 3.24 -1.28 8.16
CA VAL A 52 2.26 -2.27 8.64
C VAL A 52 2.90 -3.21 9.67
N ALA A 53 4.14 -3.65 9.44
CA ALA A 53 4.86 -4.49 10.39
C ALA A 53 5.15 -3.75 11.70
N GLN A 54 5.43 -2.45 11.66
CA GLN A 54 5.66 -1.61 12.84
C GLN A 54 4.36 -1.15 13.51
N TYR A 55 3.21 -1.28 12.85
CA TYR A 55 1.91 -0.91 13.40
C TYR A 55 1.65 -1.56 14.76
N ASP A 56 2.12 -2.81 14.92
CA ASP A 56 2.12 -3.60 16.16
C ASP A 56 2.81 -2.89 17.33
N THR A 57 4.06 -2.47 17.11
CA THR A 57 4.88 -1.84 18.16
C THR A 57 4.40 -0.44 18.52
N TYR A 58 3.80 0.29 17.57
CA TYR A 58 3.32 1.64 17.81
C TYR A 58 1.96 1.70 18.52
N ALA A 59 1.09 0.70 18.31
CA ALA A 59 -0.17 0.60 19.06
C ALA A 59 0.07 0.34 20.56
N GLN A 60 1.09 -0.46 20.91
CA GLN A 60 1.38 -0.83 22.30
C GLN A 60 2.09 0.24 23.13
N THR A 61 2.82 1.19 22.51
CA THR A 61 3.61 2.17 23.27
C THR A 61 2.78 3.32 23.85
N GLY A 62 1.45 3.35 23.64
CA GLY A 62 0.58 4.32 24.29
C GLY A 62 0.95 5.77 24.00
N TYR A 63 1.65 6.05 22.90
CA TYR A 63 2.00 7.41 22.49
C TYR A 63 0.75 8.10 21.94
N MET A 64 -0.09 8.54 22.88
CA MET A 64 -1.15 9.52 22.67
C MET A 64 -0.54 10.78 22.05
N GLY A 65 -0.42 10.84 20.72
CA GLY A 65 -0.15 12.09 20.02
C GLY A 65 0.50 12.03 18.65
N MET A 66 1.35 11.05 18.32
CA MET A 66 2.17 11.10 17.09
C MET A 66 2.56 9.73 16.48
N GLY A 67 1.94 8.62 16.91
CA GLY A 67 2.14 7.31 16.26
C GLY A 67 1.54 7.28 14.86
N VAL A 68 2.08 6.45 13.96
CA VAL A 68 1.56 6.18 12.61
C VAL A 68 0.05 5.89 12.72
N ASN A 69 -0.75 6.92 12.51
CA ASN A 69 -2.19 6.85 12.68
C ASN A 69 -2.78 6.18 11.43
N ASN A 70 -3.98 5.63 11.51
CA ASN A 70 -4.70 5.11 10.35
C ASN A 70 -4.69 6.08 9.15
N ALA A 71 -4.61 7.39 9.42
CA ALA A 71 -4.45 8.44 8.43
C ALA A 71 -3.10 8.42 7.66
N VAL A 72 -1.99 8.04 8.30
CA VAL A 72 -0.68 7.91 7.64
C VAL A 72 -0.68 6.71 6.71
N LEU A 73 -1.20 5.57 7.18
CA LEU A 73 -1.39 4.38 6.35
C LEU A 73 -2.33 4.67 5.18
N ASP A 74 -3.48 5.31 5.42
CA ASP A 74 -4.44 5.69 4.36
C ASP A 74 -3.78 6.64 3.34
N GLY A 75 -2.98 7.61 3.81
CA GLY A 75 -2.25 8.52 2.95
C GLY A 75 -1.20 7.80 2.08
N ALA A 76 -0.48 6.84 2.63
CA ALA A 76 0.50 6.03 1.89
C ALA A 76 -0.18 5.14 0.85
N ILE A 77 -1.26 4.44 1.24
CA ILE A 77 -2.10 3.62 0.33
C ILE A 77 -2.62 4.49 -0.81
N ARG A 78 -3.19 5.67 -0.50
CA ARG A 78 -3.70 6.60 -1.52
C ARG A 78 -2.65 7.02 -2.52
N ARG A 79 -1.42 7.31 -2.10
CA ARG A 79 -0.33 7.68 -3.04
C ARG A 79 0.02 6.53 -3.97
N ILE A 80 0.01 5.29 -3.47
CA ILE A 80 0.27 4.09 -4.28
C ILE A 80 -0.86 3.89 -5.29
N GLU A 81 -2.11 4.02 -4.86
CA GLU A 81 -3.30 3.96 -5.73
C GLU A 81 -3.27 5.06 -6.82
N ASP A 82 -2.90 6.29 -6.46
CA ASP A 82 -2.80 7.42 -7.40
C ASP A 82 -1.66 7.22 -8.42
N ALA A 83 -0.50 6.74 -7.95
CA ALA A 83 0.64 6.44 -8.82
C ALA A 83 0.32 5.34 -9.85
N ALA A 84 -0.44 4.31 -9.45
CA ALA A 84 -0.84 3.24 -10.35
C ALA A 84 -1.88 3.72 -11.40
N GLN A 85 -2.80 4.60 -11.01
CA GLN A 85 -3.72 5.24 -11.95
C GLN A 85 -3.01 6.20 -12.92
N ALA A 86 -1.96 6.87 -12.48
CA ALA A 86 -1.13 7.72 -13.35
C ALA A 86 -0.42 6.89 -14.44
N THR A 87 0.08 5.70 -14.10
CA THR A 87 0.64 4.76 -15.09
C THR A 87 -0.42 4.28 -16.10
N SER A 88 -1.65 4.02 -15.65
CA SER A 88 -2.75 3.60 -16.54
C SER A 88 -3.22 4.71 -17.50
N ARG A 89 -2.97 5.99 -17.18
CA ARG A 89 -3.30 7.13 -18.05
C ARG A 89 -2.22 7.38 -19.12
N GLN A 90 -1.04 6.78 -18.99
CA GLN A 90 0.03 6.88 -19.98
C GLN A 90 -0.08 5.78 -21.04
N GLU A 91 -1.24 5.66 -21.70
CA GLU A 91 -1.21 5.22 -23.09
C GLU A 91 -0.64 6.39 -23.91
N PRO A 92 0.53 6.23 -24.55
CA PRO A 92 0.97 7.21 -25.51
C PRO A 92 -0.08 7.20 -26.61
N ARG A 93 -0.75 8.33 -26.80
CA ARG A 93 -1.44 8.65 -28.04
C ARG A 93 -0.37 8.70 -29.13
N GLY A 94 0.03 7.51 -29.59
CA GLY A 94 0.95 7.28 -30.68
C GLY A 94 0.36 7.97 -31.90
N LEU A 95 1.13 8.95 -32.36
CA LEU A 95 1.07 9.63 -33.64
C LEU A 95 0.17 8.95 -34.68
N ARG A 96 -0.96 9.59 -35.01
CA ARG A 96 -1.46 9.59 -36.38
C ARG A 96 -0.95 10.84 -37.07
N SER A 97 0.34 10.79 -37.44
CA SER A 97 0.87 11.60 -38.54
C SER A 97 1.27 10.64 -39.64
N THR A 98 0.64 10.79 -40.81
CA THR A 98 1.10 10.54 -42.19
C THR A 98 0.01 9.89 -43.05
N GLN A 99 -0.80 10.74 -43.70
CA GLN A 99 -0.87 10.91 -45.16
C GLN A 99 -2.02 11.86 -45.52
#